data_AF-A0A1R1XEX0-F1
#
_entry.id   AF-A0A1R1XEX0-F1
#
_cell.length_a   1.000
_cell.length_b   1.000
_cell.length_c   1.000
_cell.angle_alpha   90.00
_cell.angle_beta   90.00
_cell.angle_gamma   90.00
#
_symmetry.space_group_name_H-M   'P 1'
#
loop_
_entity.id
_entity.type
_entity.pdbx_description
1 polymer ?
#
loop_
_entity_poly.entity_id
_entity_poly.type
_entity_poly.pdbx_seq_one_letter_code
_entity_poly.pdbx_strand_id
1 'polypeptide(L)'
;MIIVTIIFTLLAALLGFSSSQIENQAFTLWSRSAAPASFGTIRVNYNTCFNYGLTPSFMISTISDAEISFFRDGSCTNLIAKKDICGSYGYMIPNGPPEIVAAYGIIITKKDGICKYKRRRRD
;
A
#
# COMPACT_ATOMS: atom_id res chain seq x y z
N MET A 1 -21.27 -8.73 -6.33
CA MET A 1 -19.84 -8.67 -5.93
C MET A 1 -19.09 -7.45 -6.48
N ILE A 2 -19.34 -7.00 -7.71
CA ILE A 2 -18.71 -5.78 -8.29
C ILE A 2 -18.99 -4.50 -7.48
N ILE A 3 -20.20 -4.38 -6.92
CA ILE A 3 -20.64 -3.22 -6.14
C ILE A 3 -19.79 -3.04 -4.86
N VAL A 4 -19.36 -4.12 -4.22
CA VAL A 4 -18.59 -4.07 -2.96
C VAL A 4 -17.15 -3.60 -3.21
N THR A 5 -16.54 -4.06 -4.30
CA THR A 5 -15.22 -3.58 -4.75
C THR A 5 -15.22 -2.10 -5.13
N ILE A 6 -16.28 -1.61 -5.79
CA ILE A 6 -16.41 -0.20 -6.14
C ILE A 6 -16.52 0.64 -4.87
N ILE A 7 -17.35 0.24 -3.90
CA ILE A 7 -17.48 0.92 -2.61
C ILE A 7 -16.15 0.92 -1.84
N PHE A 8 -15.38 -0.17 -1.86
CA PHE A 8 -14.05 -0.25 -1.24
C PHE A 8 -13.09 0.78 -1.82
N THR A 9 -13.00 0.85 -3.15
CA THR A 9 -12.13 1.82 -3.84
C THR A 9 -12.59 3.26 -3.64
N LEU A 10 -13.91 3.52 -3.67
CA LEU A 10 -14.46 4.87 -3.49
C LEU A 10 -14.33 5.35 -2.05
N LEU A 11 -14.57 4.50 -1.05
CA LEU A 11 -14.49 4.87 0.35
C LEU A 11 -13.02 5.07 0.78
N ALA A 12 -12.12 4.20 0.32
CA ALA A 12 -10.68 4.37 0.54
C ALA A 12 -10.10 5.57 -0.25
N ALA A 13 -10.65 5.89 -1.43
CA ALA A 13 -10.31 7.10 -2.14
C ALA A 13 -10.83 8.36 -1.40
N LEU A 14 -12.09 8.36 -0.94
CA LEU A 14 -12.69 9.50 -0.21
C LEU A 14 -11.99 9.77 1.13
N LEU A 15 -11.58 8.73 1.86
CA LEU A 15 -10.81 8.86 3.11
C LEU A 15 -9.30 9.07 2.86
N GLY A 16 -8.79 8.66 1.69
CA GLY A 16 -7.38 8.65 1.32
C GLY A 16 -6.90 9.87 0.52
N PHE A 17 -7.80 10.60 -0.16
CA PHE A 17 -7.42 11.81 -0.91
C PHE A 17 -6.90 12.94 -0.01
N SER A 18 -7.17 12.87 1.29
CA SER A 18 -6.72 13.89 2.26
C SER A 18 -5.47 13.49 3.05
N SER A 19 -5.03 12.22 3.03
CA SER A 19 -4.17 11.68 4.11
C SER A 19 -2.78 11.18 3.70
N SER A 20 -2.39 11.30 2.43
CA SER A 20 -0.98 11.31 2.02
C SER A 20 -0.57 12.73 1.59
N GLN A 21 -0.75 13.72 2.48
CA GLN A 21 -0.26 15.09 2.27
C GLN A 21 1.09 15.36 2.94
N ILE A 22 1.66 14.36 3.65
CA ILE A 22 2.90 14.53 4.41
C ILE A 22 4.06 14.04 3.57
N GLU A 23 4.93 14.98 3.21
CA GLU A 23 6.20 14.69 2.58
C GLU A 23 7.01 13.78 3.51
N ASN A 24 7.43 12.60 3.03
CA ASN A 24 8.18 11.55 3.74
C ASN A 24 7.41 10.43 4.46
N GLN A 25 6.08 10.38 4.37
CA GLN A 25 5.29 9.27 4.92
C GLN A 25 4.38 8.64 3.88
N ALA A 26 4.22 7.33 3.96
CA ALA A 26 3.20 6.57 3.26
C ALA A 26 2.00 6.35 4.19
N PHE A 27 0.80 6.59 3.67
CA PHE A 27 -0.43 6.24 4.36
C PHE A 27 -0.82 4.81 4.01
N THR A 28 -1.19 4.02 5.02
CA THR A 28 -1.52 2.62 4.81
C THR A 28 -2.83 2.26 5.51
N LEU A 29 -3.63 1.46 4.83
CA LEU A 29 -4.90 0.89 5.26
C LEU A 29 -4.77 -0.62 5.19
N TRP A 30 -5.23 -1.35 6.21
CA TRP A 30 -5.18 -2.81 6.17
C TRP A 30 -6.34 -3.42 6.96
N SER A 31 -6.77 -4.62 6.55
CA SER A 31 -7.82 -5.37 7.25
C SER A 31 -7.47 -6.85 7.34
N ARG A 32 -7.67 -7.42 8.54
CA ARG A 32 -7.56 -8.87 8.80
C ARG A 32 -8.67 -9.69 8.17
N SER A 33 -9.77 -9.04 7.74
CA SER A 33 -10.94 -9.72 7.18
C SER A 33 -10.97 -9.59 5.65
N ALA A 34 -11.41 -10.65 4.97
CA ALA A 34 -11.72 -10.62 3.54
C ALA A 34 -13.02 -9.86 3.23
N ALA A 35 -13.88 -9.65 4.24
CA ALA A 35 -15.07 -8.81 4.19
C ALA A 35 -14.84 -7.59 5.10
N PRO A 36 -14.47 -6.43 4.55
CA PRO A 36 -13.86 -5.37 5.35
C PRO A 36 -14.95 -4.53 6.02
N ALA A 37 -15.36 -4.93 7.22
CA ALA A 37 -16.19 -4.11 8.09
C ALA A 37 -15.36 -3.16 8.99
N SER A 38 -14.06 -3.43 9.13
CA SER A 38 -13.13 -2.66 9.96
C SER A 38 -11.74 -2.60 9.34
N PHE A 39 -11.10 -1.45 9.45
CA PHE A 39 -9.79 -1.15 8.90
C PHE A 39 -8.87 -0.56 9.97
N GLY A 40 -7.63 -1.05 10.01
CA GLY A 40 -6.53 -0.34 10.65
C GLY A 40 -5.97 0.71 9.69
N THR A 41 -5.63 1.88 10.23
CA THR A 41 -4.91 2.93 9.48
C THR A 41 -3.61 3.23 10.19
N ILE A 42 -2.51 3.34 9.44
CA ILE A 42 -1.21 3.72 10.00
C ILE A 42 -0.37 4.48 8.97
N ARG A 43 0.43 5.43 9.47
CA ARG A 43 1.44 6.13 8.67
C ARG A 43 2.78 5.47 8.88
N VAL A 44 3.47 5.19 7.78
CA VAL A 44 4.78 4.54 7.79
C VAL A 44 5.80 5.47 7.15
N ASN A 45 6.91 5.69 7.84
CA ASN A 45 8.03 6.48 7.30
C ASN A 45 8.68 5.72 6.13
N TYR A 46 9.12 6.42 5.09
CA TYR A 46 9.90 5.76 4.04
C TYR A 46 11.17 5.12 4.60
N ASN A 47 11.64 4.07 3.94
CA ASN A 47 12.84 3.31 4.26
C ASN A 47 12.83 2.66 5.66
N THR A 48 11.65 2.54 6.28
CA THR A 48 11.50 1.82 7.55
C THR A 48 10.86 0.46 7.32
N CYS A 49 11.37 -0.56 8.02
CA CYS A 49 10.77 -1.88 8.01
C CYS A 49 9.49 -1.83 8.84
N PHE A 50 8.37 -2.19 8.21
CA PHE A 50 7.09 -2.27 8.89
C PHE A 50 6.52 -3.67 8.74
N ASN A 51 6.17 -4.28 9.87
CA ASN A 51 5.58 -5.61 9.91
C ASN A 51 4.05 -5.51 10.00
N TYR A 52 3.38 -5.93 8.94
CA TYR A 52 1.91 -6.04 8.90
C TYR A 52 1.42 -7.45 9.25
N GLY A 53 2.30 -8.46 9.19
CA GLY A 53 1.97 -9.87 9.36
C GLY A 53 0.92 -10.36 8.34
N LEU A 54 1.14 -10.11 7.04
CA LEU A 54 0.09 -9.64 6.12
C LEU A 54 -1.22 -10.44 6.07
N THR A 55 -2.26 -9.64 5.97
CA THR A 55 -3.68 -9.90 6.07
C THR A 55 -4.34 -9.94 4.67
N PRO A 56 -5.55 -10.46 4.49
CA PRO A 56 -6.16 -10.67 3.16
C PRO A 56 -6.39 -9.40 2.32
N SER A 57 -6.36 -8.21 2.92
CA SER A 57 -6.46 -6.94 2.19
C SER A 57 -5.63 -5.81 2.79
N PHE A 58 -4.96 -5.03 1.92
CA PHE A 58 -4.24 -3.82 2.29
C PHE A 58 -4.24 -2.79 1.16
N MET A 59 -4.02 -1.52 1.50
CA MET A 59 -3.82 -0.43 0.56
C MET A 59 -2.73 0.50 1.09
N ILE A 60 -1.83 0.91 0.21
CA ILE A 60 -0.75 1.85 0.48
C ILE A 60 -0.95 3.06 -0.43
N SER A 61 -0.77 4.25 0.10
CA SER A 61 -0.92 5.52 -0.62
C SER A 61 0.25 6.45 -0.32
N THR A 62 0.88 6.97 -1.36
CA THR A 62 2.01 7.88 -1.32
C THR A 62 1.75 9.11 -2.17
N ILE A 63 2.36 10.24 -1.81
CA ILE A 63 2.34 11.47 -2.61
C ILE A 63 3.42 11.46 -3.69
N SER A 64 4.55 10.84 -3.36
CA SER A 64 5.69 10.67 -4.24
C SER A 64 5.65 9.31 -4.90
N ASP A 65 6.32 9.22 -6.05
CA ASP A 65 6.63 7.94 -6.68
C ASP A 65 7.42 7.09 -5.68
N ALA A 66 7.00 5.85 -5.50
CA ALA A 66 7.60 4.96 -4.50
C ALA A 66 7.65 3.52 -5.00
N GLU A 67 8.51 2.73 -4.39
CA GLU A 67 8.61 1.29 -4.56
C GLU A 67 8.26 0.61 -3.23
N ILE A 68 7.34 -0.35 -3.28
CA ILE A 68 7.06 -1.24 -2.16
C ILE A 68 7.91 -2.48 -2.32
N SER A 69 8.72 -2.79 -1.32
CA SER A 69 9.45 -4.05 -1.20
C SER A 69 8.71 -4.94 -0.20
N PHE A 70 8.42 -6.18 -0.60
CA PHE A 70 7.74 -7.18 0.21
C PHE A 70 8.74 -8.21 0.71
N PHE A 71 8.64 -8.59 1.99
CA PHE A 71 9.59 -9.49 2.65
C PHE A 71 8.87 -10.67 3.30
N ARG A 72 9.48 -11.86 3.22
CA ARG A 72 8.97 -13.09 3.85
C ARG A 72 9.11 -13.11 5.37
N ASP A 73 9.86 -12.18 5.94
CA ASP A 73 10.03 -12.08 7.39
C ASP A 73 9.61 -10.71 7.91
N GLY A 74 9.42 -10.63 9.22
CA GLY A 74 9.06 -9.40 9.92
C GLY A 74 10.22 -8.43 10.17
N SER A 75 11.45 -8.83 9.83
CA SER A 75 12.68 -8.05 10.00
C SER A 75 13.13 -7.38 8.69
N CYS A 76 12.37 -7.57 7.62
CA CYS A 76 12.64 -7.11 6.26
C CYS A 76 14.02 -7.54 5.71
N THR A 77 14.40 -8.80 5.90
CA THR A 77 15.68 -9.33 5.38
C THR A 77 15.54 -10.19 4.12
N ASN A 78 14.45 -10.93 3.99
CA ASN A 78 14.21 -11.86 2.88
C ASN A 78 13.22 -11.28 1.86
N LEU A 79 13.73 -10.54 0.87
CA LEU A 79 12.94 -9.90 -0.19
C LEU A 79 12.32 -10.94 -1.11
N ILE A 80 11.01 -10.83 -1.35
CA ILE A 80 10.27 -11.75 -2.24
C ILE A 80 9.66 -11.06 -3.45
N ALA A 81 9.28 -9.78 -3.34
CA ALA A 81 8.68 -9.05 -4.44
C ALA A 81 8.92 -7.55 -4.30
N LYS A 82 8.86 -6.85 -5.44
CA LYS A 82 8.90 -5.39 -5.51
C LYS A 82 7.77 -4.88 -6.38
N LYS A 83 7.20 -3.73 -6.01
CA LYS A 83 6.13 -3.09 -6.78
C LYS A 83 6.27 -1.58 -6.77
N ASP A 84 6.40 -1.01 -7.96
CA ASP A 84 6.36 0.43 -8.14
C ASP A 84 4.92 0.97 -8.03
N ILE A 85 4.77 2.10 -7.33
CA ILE A 85 3.49 2.76 -7.05
C ILE A 85 3.56 4.25 -7.35
N CYS A 86 2.47 4.76 -7.95
CA CYS A 86 2.33 6.13 -8.43
C CYS A 86 1.10 6.77 -7.80
N GLY A 87 1.11 6.92 -6.48
CA GLY A 87 -0.08 7.26 -5.72
C GLY A 87 -0.49 6.10 -4.84
N SER A 88 -1.52 5.35 -5.23
CA SER A 88 -2.08 4.32 -4.37
C SER A 88 -2.02 2.93 -5.00
N TYR A 89 -1.77 1.93 -4.17
CA TYR A 89 -1.77 0.52 -4.51
C TYR A 89 -2.64 -0.24 -3.53
N GLY A 90 -3.65 -0.96 -4.03
CA GLY A 90 -4.51 -1.82 -3.24
C GLY A 90 -4.29 -3.28 -3.59
N TYR A 91 -4.35 -4.14 -2.58
CA TYR A 91 -4.28 -5.58 -2.68
C TYR A 91 -5.46 -6.20 -1.94
N MET A 92 -6.18 -7.11 -2.59
CA MET A 92 -7.26 -7.93 -2.03
C MET A 92 -7.23 -9.29 -2.73
N ILE A 93 -7.25 -10.39 -1.98
CA ILE A 93 -7.25 -11.77 -2.51
C ILE A 93 -8.55 -11.99 -3.33
N PRO A 94 -8.48 -12.50 -4.59
CA PRO A 94 -7.80 -13.75 -4.92
C PRO A 94 -6.84 -13.80 -6.12
N ASN A 95 -6.56 -12.70 -6.83
CA ASN A 95 -5.73 -12.73 -8.07
C ASN A 95 -4.46 -11.88 -8.01
N GLY A 96 -3.96 -11.60 -6.81
CA GLY A 96 -2.67 -10.92 -6.64
C GLY A 96 -1.48 -11.85 -6.89
N PRO A 97 -0.26 -11.32 -7.11
CA PRO A 97 0.94 -12.14 -7.25
C PRO A 97 1.07 -13.09 -6.04
N PRO A 98 1.30 -14.39 -6.25
CA PRO A 98 1.34 -15.38 -5.16
C PRO A 98 2.45 -15.07 -4.15
N GLU A 99 3.50 -14.40 -4.60
CA GLU A 99 4.62 -13.94 -3.77
C GLU A 99 4.17 -12.98 -2.66
N ILE A 100 3.20 -12.10 -2.89
CA ILE A 100 2.75 -11.09 -1.90
C ILE A 100 1.96 -11.72 -0.75
N VAL A 101 1.30 -12.87 -0.99
CA VAL A 101 0.52 -13.60 0.04
C VAL A 101 1.42 -14.08 1.20
N ALA A 102 2.69 -14.34 0.92
CA ALA A 102 3.65 -14.86 1.89
C ALA A 102 4.50 -13.77 2.56
N ALA A 103 4.23 -12.48 2.30
CA ALA A 103 4.97 -11.40 2.95
C ALA A 103 4.45 -11.12 4.37
N TYR A 104 5.37 -10.74 5.25
CA TYR A 104 5.07 -10.35 6.63
C TYR A 104 5.51 -8.89 6.86
N GLY A 105 6.65 -8.51 6.28
CA GLY A 105 7.19 -7.14 6.32
C GLY A 105 7.11 -6.43 4.98
N ILE A 106 7.03 -5.11 5.03
CA ILE A 106 7.23 -4.24 3.87
C ILE A 106 8.22 -3.12 4.19
N ILE A 107 8.89 -2.63 3.15
CA ILE A 107 9.60 -1.34 3.16
C ILE A 107 9.05 -0.53 2.00
N ILE A 108 8.69 0.72 2.27
CA ILE A 108 8.25 1.67 1.25
C ILE A 108 9.40 2.64 1.01
N THR A 109 9.90 2.69 -0.21
CA THR A 109 11.06 3.51 -0.58
C THR A 109 10.59 4.59 -1.54
N LYS A 110 10.88 5.87 -1.24
CA LYS A 110 10.65 6.96 -2.19
C LYS A 110 11.62 6.79 -3.36
N LYS A 111 11.12 6.83 -4.58
CA LYS A 111 11.92 6.64 -5.78
C LYS A 111 11.32 7.48 -6.90
N ASP A 112 11.82 8.71 -7.01
CA ASP A 112 11.31 9.73 -7.91
C ASP A 112 11.54 9.34 -9.38
N GLY A 113 10.52 9.51 -10.23
CA GLY A 113 10.67 9.35 -11.68
C GLY A 113 10.46 7.94 -12.21
N ILE A 114 10.06 6.97 -11.39
CA ILE A 114 9.62 5.65 -11.89
C ILE A 114 8.33 5.77 -12.69
N CYS A 115 7.45 6.67 -12.26
CA CYS A 115 6.12 6.80 -12.83
C CYS A 115 6.19 7.58 -14.14
N LYS A 116 5.93 6.89 -15.26
CA LYS A 116 5.93 7.48 -16.61
C LYS A 116 4.99 8.70 -16.72
N TYR A 117 3.89 8.70 -15.96
CA TYR A 117 2.98 9.83 -15.86
C TYR A 117 3.08 10.46 -14.47
N LYS A 118 3.82 11.57 -14.38
CA LYS A 118 3.88 12.37 -13.16
C LYS A 118 2.47 12.88 -12.83
N ARG A 119 2.01 12.71 -11.60
CA ARG A 119 0.85 13.47 -11.11
C ARG A 119 1.17 14.95 -11.28
N ARG A 120 0.30 15.70 -11.98
CA ARG A 120 0.40 17.17 -12.04
C ARG A 120 0.47 17.69 -10.61
N ARG A 121 1.61 18.28 -10.23
CA ARG A 121 1.64 19.14 -9.04
C ARG A 121 0.61 20.24 -9.28
N ARG A 122 -0.32 20.40 -8.35
CA ARG A 122 -1.21 21.54 -8.33
C ARG A 122 -0.37 22.63 -7.63
N ASP A 123 0.29 23.44 -8.44
CA ASP A 123 0.95 24.67 -7.98
C ASP A 123 -0.10 25.67 -7.48
#